data_AF-B6BBT8-F1
#
_entry.id   AF-B6BBT8-F1
#
_cell.length_a   1.000
_cell.length_b   1.000
_cell.length_c   1.000
_cell.angle_alpha   90.00
_cell.angle_beta   90.00
_cell.angle_gamma   90.00
#
_symmetry.space_group_name_H-M   'P 1'
#
loop_
_entity.id
_entity.type
_entity.pdbx_description
1 polymer ?
#
loop_
_entity_poly.entity_id
_entity_poly.type
_entity_poly.pdbx_seq_one_letter_code
_entity_poly.pdbx_strand_id
1 'polypeptide(L)'
;MQNELASGQAPVFMSVRTEAGKARVKAAVAGFQARTDQVQPSIPEKIAAIKARYDPRAIAPQDIDQLFDELVQAGQPVTAPMLLLNSMGRKFRGHLAGITGSAYDGSKPLDLVGIAQLQIQRARKQGSSPAGWETFLAFLAPQPQAGKTGGQSALDQIARVAQQAQTRPH
;
A
#
# COMPACT_ATOMS: atom_id res chain seq x y z
N MET A 1 -19.89 72.32 14.53
CA MET A 1 -20.05 71.45 13.33
C MET A 1 -19.26 70.17 13.62
N GLN A 2 -19.94 69.13 14.13
CA GLN A 2 -20.35 67.89 13.44
C GLN A 2 -19.39 66.70 13.68
N ASN A 3 -19.94 65.72 14.40
CA ASN A 3 -19.66 64.27 14.51
C ASN A 3 -18.74 63.62 13.47
N GLU A 4 -17.98 62.59 13.86
CA GLU A 4 -18.36 61.18 13.63
C GLU A 4 -17.46 60.17 14.37
N LEU A 5 -18.12 59.26 15.09
CA LEU A 5 -17.57 58.07 15.75
C LEU A 5 -17.46 56.94 14.72
N ALA A 6 -16.25 56.56 14.32
CA ALA A 6 -16.03 55.36 13.54
C ALA A 6 -15.90 54.13 14.45
N SER A 7 -17.09 53.62 14.80
CA SER A 7 -17.48 52.23 15.02
C SER A 7 -16.48 51.13 14.64
N GLY A 8 -16.33 50.12 15.51
CA GLY A 8 -16.51 48.75 15.04
C GLY A 8 -15.49 47.66 15.35
N GLN A 9 -14.51 47.83 16.26
CA GLN A 9 -13.76 46.67 16.75
C GLN A 9 -14.59 45.84 17.75
N ALA A 10 -15.32 44.85 17.23
CA ALA A 10 -16.00 43.87 18.07
C ALA A 10 -14.99 42.82 18.60
N PRO A 11 -15.03 42.49 19.90
CA PRO A 11 -14.13 41.49 20.49
C PRO A 11 -14.39 40.09 19.92
N VAL A 12 -13.30 39.40 19.58
CA VAL A 12 -13.22 38.09 18.90
C VAL A 12 -13.91 36.94 19.68
N PHE A 13 -14.37 37.18 20.92
CA PHE A 13 -14.86 36.13 21.82
C PHE A 13 -16.39 35.98 21.92
N MET A 14 -17.21 36.70 21.14
CA MET A 14 -18.68 36.57 21.20
C MET A 14 -19.35 35.80 20.04
N SER A 15 -18.58 35.30 19.07
CA SER A 15 -19.15 34.73 17.82
C SER A 15 -19.62 33.27 17.89
N VAL A 16 -19.84 32.69 19.07
CA VAL A 16 -20.43 31.32 19.19
C VAL A 16 -21.94 31.36 19.48
N ARG A 17 -22.49 32.53 19.86
CA ARG A 17 -23.92 32.68 20.19
C ARG A 17 -24.81 33.08 19.01
N THR A 18 -24.22 33.44 17.86
CA THR A 18 -24.97 33.81 16.66
C THR A 18 -25.23 32.59 15.77
N GLU A 19 -26.33 32.62 15.02
CA GLU A 19 -26.71 31.57 14.07
C GLU A 19 -25.60 31.32 13.03
N ALA A 20 -24.93 32.39 12.60
CA ALA A 20 -23.76 32.34 11.72
C ALA A 20 -22.54 31.66 12.36
N GLY A 21 -22.33 31.83 13.67
CA GLY A 21 -21.29 31.14 14.42
C GLY A 21 -21.53 29.63 14.51
N LYS A 22 -22.78 29.24 14.83
CA LYS A 22 -23.20 27.84 14.83
C LYS A 22 -23.11 27.21 13.43
N ALA A 23 -23.46 27.95 12.38
CA ALA A 23 -23.35 27.47 11.00
C ALA A 23 -21.88 27.22 10.60
N ARG A 24 -20.95 28.08 11.02
CA ARG A 24 -19.50 27.91 10.77
C ARG A 24 -18.92 26.73 11.54
N VAL A 25 -19.32 26.53 12.80
CA VAL A 25 -18.91 25.34 13.58
C VAL A 25 -19.52 24.06 12.99
N LYS A 26 -20.79 24.08 12.56
CA LYS A 26 -21.44 22.95 11.90
C LYS A 26 -20.78 22.63 10.54
N ALA A 27 -20.40 23.63 9.76
CA ALA A 27 -19.67 23.46 8.51
C ALA A 27 -18.24 22.95 8.73
N ALA A 28 -17.54 23.42 9.77
CA ALA A 28 -16.23 22.91 10.14
C ALA A 28 -16.31 21.45 10.60
N VAL A 29 -17.25 21.11 11.49
CA VAL A 29 -17.49 19.74 11.97
C VAL A 29 -17.92 18.82 10.84
N ALA A 30 -18.79 19.28 9.93
CA ALA A 30 -19.15 18.54 8.72
C ALA A 30 -17.95 18.35 7.78
N GLY A 31 -17.07 19.36 7.66
CA GLY A 31 -15.82 19.26 6.90
C GLY A 31 -14.80 18.30 7.51
N PHE A 32 -14.77 18.15 8.84
CA PHE A 32 -13.96 17.14 9.52
C PHE A 32 -14.56 15.73 9.39
N GLN A 33 -15.89 15.58 9.45
CA GLN A 33 -16.60 14.31 9.21
C GLN A 33 -16.60 13.89 7.73
N ALA A 34 -16.47 14.83 6.79
CA ALA A 34 -16.32 14.52 5.36
C ALA A 34 -14.90 14.05 4.99
N ARG A 35 -13.89 14.29 5.84
CA ARG A 35 -12.49 13.85 5.63
C ARG A 35 -12.17 12.50 6.23
N THR A 36 -13.06 11.90 7.01
CA THR A 36 -12.85 10.58 7.64
C THR A 36 -12.86 9.41 6.65
N ASP A 37 -13.19 9.63 5.38
CA ASP A 37 -13.27 8.57 4.35
C ASP A 37 -12.00 8.43 3.47
N GLN A 38 -11.03 9.34 3.58
CA GLN A 38 -9.75 9.22 2.86
C GLN A 38 -8.64 8.80 3.83
N VAL A 39 -8.77 7.60 4.40
CA VAL A 39 -7.65 6.96 5.10
C VAL A 39 -6.58 6.69 4.05
N GLN A 40 -5.47 7.41 4.14
CA GLN A 40 -4.34 7.21 3.24
C GLN A 40 -3.85 5.75 3.37
N PRO A 41 -3.66 5.01 2.26
CA PRO A 41 -3.34 3.60 2.33
C PRO A 41 -2.04 3.38 3.11
N SER A 42 -2.06 2.35 3.96
CA SER A 42 -0.89 1.90 4.70
C SER A 42 0.22 1.44 3.73
N ILE A 43 1.47 1.43 4.21
CA ILE A 43 2.62 0.96 3.41
C ILE A 43 2.38 -0.45 2.82
N PRO A 44 1.88 -1.45 3.59
CA PRO A 44 1.57 -2.77 3.05
C PRO A 44 0.51 -2.74 1.93
N GLU A 45 -0.53 -1.90 2.05
CA GLU A 45 -1.55 -1.75 1.03
C GLU A 45 -1.00 -1.13 -0.26
N LYS A 46 -0.11 -0.14 -0.14
CA LYS A 46 0.60 0.44 -1.28
C LYS A 46 1.46 -0.61 -2.00
N ILE A 47 2.23 -1.39 -1.24
CA ILE A 47 3.07 -2.47 -1.79
C ILE A 47 2.22 -3.54 -2.49
N ALA A 48 1.12 -3.97 -1.87
CA ALA A 48 0.21 -4.94 -2.47
C ALA A 48 -0.43 -4.40 -3.75
N ALA A 49 -0.85 -3.14 -3.75
CA ALA A 49 -1.43 -2.47 -4.92
C ALA A 49 -0.42 -2.30 -6.06
N ILE A 50 0.86 -2.07 -5.76
CA ILE A 50 1.94 -2.05 -6.76
C ILE A 50 2.11 -3.44 -7.37
N LYS A 51 2.33 -4.47 -6.54
CA LYS A 51 2.54 -5.84 -7.01
C LYS A 51 1.38 -6.38 -7.85
N ALA A 52 0.15 -6.01 -7.53
CA ALA A 52 -1.05 -6.44 -8.25
C ALA A 52 -1.14 -5.91 -9.70
N ARG A 53 -0.37 -4.87 -10.06
CA ARG A 53 -0.34 -4.33 -11.43
C ARG A 53 0.50 -5.16 -12.39
N TYR A 54 1.35 -6.03 -11.86
CA TYR A 54 2.31 -6.79 -12.65
C TYR A 54 1.97 -8.27 -12.59
N ASP A 55 1.96 -8.95 -13.74
CA ASP A 55 1.86 -10.41 -13.78
C ASP A 55 3.27 -11.02 -13.71
N PRO A 56 3.68 -11.65 -12.59
CA PRO A 56 5.02 -12.22 -12.45
C PRO A 56 5.29 -13.40 -13.39
N ARG A 57 4.27 -13.96 -14.07
CA ARG A 57 4.43 -15.03 -15.06
C ARG A 57 4.72 -14.53 -16.48
N ALA A 58 4.48 -13.24 -16.74
CA ALA A 58 4.61 -12.64 -18.06
C ALA A 58 5.10 -11.19 -17.96
N ILE A 59 6.10 -10.93 -17.14
CA ILE A 59 6.59 -9.56 -16.89
C ILE A 59 7.70 -9.18 -17.87
N ALA A 60 7.62 -8.00 -18.47
CA ALA A 60 8.71 -7.51 -19.31
C ALA A 60 9.90 -7.07 -18.43
N PRO A 61 11.15 -7.22 -18.89
CA PRO A 61 12.33 -6.81 -18.12
C PRO A 61 12.34 -5.33 -17.69
N GLN A 62 11.74 -4.45 -18.49
CA GLN A 62 11.57 -3.03 -18.12
C GLN A 62 10.52 -2.82 -17.01
N ASP A 63 9.49 -3.66 -16.98
CA ASP A 63 8.46 -3.60 -15.94
C ASP A 63 9.00 -4.13 -14.60
N ILE A 64 10.00 -5.01 -14.64
CA ILE A 64 10.76 -5.42 -13.44
C ILE A 64 11.52 -4.22 -12.85
N ASP A 65 12.18 -3.42 -13.69
CA ASP A 65 12.87 -2.21 -13.23
C ASP A 65 11.87 -1.21 -12.62
N GLN A 66 10.71 -1.03 -13.26
CA GLN A 66 9.65 -0.16 -12.74
C GLN A 66 9.04 -0.68 -11.44
N LEU A 67 8.74 -1.98 -11.36
CA LEU A 67 8.24 -2.62 -10.14
C LEU A 67 9.23 -2.42 -8.98
N PHE A 68 10.53 -2.61 -9.22
CA PHE A 68 11.56 -2.36 -8.22
C PHE A 68 11.54 -0.90 -7.74
N ASP A 69 11.55 0.06 -8.67
CA ASP A 69 11.56 1.49 -8.35
C ASP A 69 10.29 1.88 -7.56
N GLU A 70 9.10 1.40 -7.96
CA GLU A 70 7.83 1.65 -7.26
C GLU A 70 7.82 1.04 -5.85
N LEU A 71 8.34 -0.17 -5.68
CA LEU A 71 8.43 -0.81 -4.37
C LEU A 71 9.35 -0.03 -3.42
N VAL A 72 10.51 0.42 -3.90
CA VAL A 72 11.43 1.26 -3.11
C VAL A 72 10.74 2.57 -2.70
N GLN A 73 10.07 3.23 -3.64
CA GLN A 73 9.32 4.48 -3.35
C GLN A 73 8.18 4.27 -2.35
N ALA A 74 7.55 3.10 -2.34
CA ALA A 74 6.51 2.74 -1.37
C ALA A 74 7.05 2.37 0.02
N GLY A 75 8.38 2.31 0.18
CA GLY A 75 9.04 1.99 1.46
C GLY A 75 9.32 0.49 1.65
N GLN A 76 9.27 -0.32 0.58
CA GLN A 76 9.70 -1.72 0.65
C GLN A 76 11.22 -1.77 0.94
N PRO A 77 11.67 -2.49 1.98
CA PRO A 77 13.09 -2.63 2.25
C PRO A 77 13.79 -3.44 1.14
N VAL A 78 15.01 -3.02 0.79
CA VAL A 78 15.86 -3.70 -0.19
C VAL A 78 16.47 -4.95 0.43
N THR A 79 15.70 -6.04 0.39
CA THR A 79 16.09 -7.37 0.89
C THR A 79 16.61 -8.28 -0.24
N ALA A 80 17.07 -9.48 0.09
CA ALA A 80 17.56 -10.43 -0.92
C ALA A 80 16.55 -10.71 -2.08
N PRO A 81 15.23 -10.87 -1.84
CA PRO A 81 14.24 -10.96 -2.91
C PRO A 81 14.19 -9.73 -3.83
N MET A 82 14.35 -8.51 -3.29
CA MET A 82 14.38 -7.27 -4.08
C MET A 82 15.62 -7.19 -4.97
N LEU A 83 16.77 -7.63 -4.46
CA LEU A 83 18.00 -7.69 -5.25
C LEU A 83 17.91 -8.72 -6.37
N LEU A 84 17.33 -9.89 -6.07
CA LEU A 84 17.08 -10.92 -7.07
C LEU A 84 16.11 -10.43 -8.14
N LEU A 85 15.03 -9.74 -7.76
CA LEU A 85 14.11 -9.07 -8.70
C LEU A 85 14.88 -8.12 -9.64
N ASN A 86 15.65 -7.18 -9.08
CA ASN A 86 16.43 -6.20 -9.83
C ASN A 86 17.42 -6.86 -10.81
N SER A 87 18.04 -7.98 -10.42
CA SER A 87 18.98 -8.70 -11.29
C SER A 87 18.35 -9.25 -12.58
N MET A 88 17.03 -9.38 -12.63
CA MET A 88 16.28 -9.83 -13.81
C MET A 88 15.77 -8.69 -14.68
N GLY A 89 15.92 -7.44 -14.22
CA GLY A 89 15.50 -6.23 -14.92
C GLY A 89 16.34 -5.90 -16.14
N ARG A 90 15.81 -5.04 -17.01
CA ARG A 90 16.44 -4.66 -18.27
C ARG A 90 17.75 -3.92 -18.03
N LYS A 91 17.77 -2.98 -17.07
CA LYS A 91 18.97 -2.17 -16.76
C LYS A 91 20.16 -3.06 -16.38
N PHE A 92 19.95 -3.97 -15.42
CA PHE A 92 21.01 -4.85 -14.94
C PHE A 92 21.47 -5.83 -16.02
N ARG A 93 20.53 -6.51 -16.70
CA ARG A 93 20.87 -7.49 -17.74
C ARG A 93 21.51 -6.86 -18.96
N GLY A 94 21.07 -5.66 -19.35
CA GLY A 94 21.69 -4.88 -20.42
C GLY A 94 23.12 -4.45 -20.07
N HIS A 95 23.35 -4.06 -18.81
CA HIS A 95 24.71 -3.74 -18.35
C HIS A 95 25.63 -4.98 -18.36
N LEU A 96 25.14 -6.12 -17.85
CA LEU A 96 25.88 -7.38 -17.91
C LEU A 96 26.21 -7.78 -19.35
N ALA A 97 25.25 -7.67 -20.26
CA ALA A 97 25.43 -7.95 -21.69
C ALA A 97 26.52 -7.09 -22.33
N GLY A 98 26.61 -5.81 -21.95
CA GLY A 98 27.67 -4.90 -22.37
C GLY A 98 29.07 -5.33 -21.90
N ILE A 99 29.17 -5.93 -20.70
CA ILE A 99 30.44 -6.42 -20.15
C ILE A 99 30.83 -7.77 -20.77
N THR A 100 29.88 -8.70 -20.92
CA THR A 100 30.14 -10.06 -21.42
C THR A 100 30.19 -10.16 -22.94
N GLY A 101 29.94 -9.05 -23.66
CA GLY A 101 29.86 -9.02 -25.12
C GLY A 101 28.69 -9.85 -25.69
N SER A 102 27.70 -10.17 -24.85
CA SER A 102 26.56 -10.99 -25.23
C SER A 102 25.40 -10.12 -25.70
N ALA A 103 24.68 -10.52 -26.75
CA ALA A 103 23.44 -9.83 -27.13
C ALA A 103 22.34 -10.12 -26.10
N TYR A 104 21.74 -9.07 -25.53
CA TYR A 104 20.58 -9.20 -24.65
C TYR A 104 19.34 -8.63 -25.31
N ASP A 105 18.33 -9.48 -25.43
CA ASP A 105 17.00 -9.09 -25.89
C ASP A 105 16.09 -8.81 -24.70
N GLY A 106 15.86 -7.51 -24.46
CA GLY A 106 15.00 -7.02 -23.39
C GLY A 106 13.51 -6.99 -23.74
N SER A 107 13.09 -7.35 -24.96
CA SER A 107 11.66 -7.35 -25.34
C SER A 107 10.94 -8.63 -24.96
N LYS A 108 11.66 -9.66 -24.51
CA LYS A 108 11.08 -10.96 -24.16
C LYS A 108 10.57 -10.95 -22.72
N PRO A 109 9.28 -11.26 -22.49
CA PRO A 109 8.75 -11.39 -21.14
C PRO A 109 9.39 -12.58 -20.41
N LEU A 110 9.41 -12.49 -19.09
CA LEU A 110 9.96 -13.49 -18.19
C LEU A 110 8.87 -14.07 -17.30
N ASP A 111 8.95 -15.37 -17.06
CA ASP A 111 8.18 -16.06 -16.03
C ASP A 111 9.02 -16.17 -14.76
N LEU A 112 8.91 -15.17 -13.87
CA LEU A 112 9.66 -15.13 -12.62
C LEU A 112 9.28 -16.29 -11.69
N VAL A 113 8.02 -16.70 -11.72
CA VAL A 113 7.52 -17.82 -10.92
C VAL A 113 8.12 -19.12 -11.43
N GLY A 114 8.05 -19.36 -12.74
CA GLY A 114 8.64 -20.53 -13.39
C GLY A 114 10.16 -20.61 -13.21
N ILE A 115 10.87 -19.48 -13.33
CA ILE A 115 12.31 -19.41 -13.04
C ILE A 115 12.60 -19.83 -11.61
N ALA A 116 11.91 -19.27 -10.62
CA ALA A 116 12.15 -19.59 -9.22
C ALA A 116 11.81 -21.05 -8.90
N GLN A 117 10.71 -21.59 -9.43
CA GLN A 117 10.35 -23.00 -9.30
C GLN A 117 11.41 -23.93 -9.89
N LEU A 118 11.92 -23.61 -11.09
CA LEU A 118 12.99 -24.37 -11.73
C LEU A 118 14.26 -24.40 -10.88
N GLN A 119 14.63 -23.25 -10.29
CA GLN A 119 15.82 -23.15 -9.45
C GLN A 119 15.66 -23.92 -8.14
N ILE A 120 14.47 -23.90 -7.52
CA ILE A 120 14.16 -24.73 -6.35
C ILE A 120 14.30 -26.22 -6.68
N GLN A 121 13.73 -26.65 -7.82
CA GLN A 121 13.85 -28.05 -8.26
C GLN A 121 15.30 -28.44 -8.49
N ARG A 122 16.11 -27.57 -9.11
CA ARG A 122 17.53 -27.81 -9.34
C ARG A 122 18.30 -27.90 -8.02
N ALA A 123 18.10 -26.95 -7.10
CA ALA A 123 18.75 -26.95 -5.80
C ALA A 123 18.47 -28.24 -5.03
N ARG A 124 17.20 -28.68 -5.00
CA ARG A 124 16.79 -29.94 -4.37
C ARG A 124 17.46 -31.15 -5.02
N LYS A 125 17.55 -31.20 -6.35
CA LYS A 125 18.23 -32.29 -7.07
C LYS A 125 19.75 -32.33 -6.82
N GLN A 126 20.36 -31.18 -6.57
CA GLN A 126 21.80 -31.04 -6.34
C GLN A 126 22.20 -31.08 -4.86
N GLY A 127 21.25 -31.34 -3.94
CA GLY A 127 21.50 -31.34 -2.50
C GLY A 127 21.83 -29.96 -1.91
N SER A 128 21.52 -28.88 -2.64
CA SER A 128 21.75 -27.49 -2.22
C SER A 128 20.47 -26.87 -1.64
N SER A 129 20.62 -25.80 -0.83
CA SER A 129 19.48 -25.14 -0.19
C SER A 129 18.60 -24.36 -1.18
N PRO A 130 17.26 -24.58 -1.20
CA PRO A 130 16.33 -23.82 -2.03
C PRO A 130 15.83 -22.51 -1.36
N ALA A 131 16.22 -22.23 -0.11
CA ALA A 131 15.58 -21.22 0.75
C ALA A 131 15.51 -19.80 0.14
N GLY A 132 16.56 -19.37 -0.58
CA GLY A 132 16.57 -18.06 -1.23
C GLY A 132 15.50 -17.92 -2.32
N TRP A 133 15.30 -18.97 -3.12
CA TRP A 133 14.29 -19.01 -4.17
C TRP A 133 12.87 -19.21 -3.62
N GLU A 134 12.73 -19.92 -2.51
CA GLU A 134 11.46 -20.05 -1.79
C GLU A 134 11.03 -18.70 -1.19
N THR A 135 11.96 -17.96 -0.60
CA THR A 135 11.72 -16.59 -0.10
C THR A 135 11.34 -15.66 -1.25
N PHE A 136 11.98 -15.80 -2.41
CA PHE A 136 11.64 -15.03 -3.59
C PHE A 136 10.23 -15.36 -4.13
N LEU A 137 9.84 -16.64 -4.18
CA LEU A 137 8.48 -17.02 -4.54
C LEU A 137 7.44 -16.44 -3.57
N ALA A 138 7.70 -16.50 -2.26
CA ALA A 138 6.83 -15.87 -1.27
C ALA A 138 6.75 -14.35 -1.44
N PHE A 139 7.87 -13.72 -1.81
CA PHE A 139 7.90 -12.29 -2.14
C PHE A 139 7.09 -11.96 -3.39
N LEU A 140 7.03 -12.81 -4.41
CA LEU A 140 6.22 -12.57 -5.61
C LEU A 140 4.72 -12.81 -5.38
N ALA A 141 4.36 -13.66 -4.40
CA ALA A 141 2.98 -14.00 -4.13
C ALA A 141 2.11 -12.77 -3.80
N PRO A 142 0.84 -12.71 -4.24
CA PRO A 142 -0.08 -11.68 -3.82
C PRO A 142 -0.16 -11.63 -2.29
N GLN A 143 -0.02 -10.45 -1.70
CA GLN A 143 -0.26 -10.32 -0.26
C GLN A 143 -1.78 -10.36 -0.02
N PRO A 144 -2.28 -11.16 0.93
CA PRO A 144 -3.67 -11.07 1.33
C PRO A 144 -3.91 -9.64 1.85
N GLN A 145 -4.89 -8.96 1.27
CA GLN A 145 -5.29 -7.64 1.73
C GLN A 145 -5.66 -7.74 3.22
N ALA A 146 -4.85 -7.15 4.09
CA ALA A 146 -5.11 -7.08 5.53
C ALA A 146 -6.21 -6.06 5.87
N GLY A 147 -7.32 -6.13 5.15
CA GLY A 147 -8.39 -5.15 5.21
C GLY A 147 -9.68 -5.72 4.67
N LYS A 148 -10.31 -6.64 5.44
CA LYS A 148 -11.76 -6.91 5.43
C LYS A 148 -12.29 -7.94 6.46
N THR A 149 -11.47 -8.45 7.39
CA THR A 149 -11.92 -9.57 8.25
C THR A 149 -11.70 -9.40 9.76
N GLY A 150 -11.42 -8.19 10.27
CA GLY A 150 -11.09 -8.02 11.71
C GLY A 150 -11.94 -7.01 12.49
N GLY A 151 -12.34 -5.89 11.87
CA GLY A 151 -12.92 -4.76 12.62
C GLY A 151 -14.44 -4.78 12.78
N GLN A 152 -15.17 -5.21 11.75
CA GLN A 152 -16.64 -5.17 11.77
C GLN A 152 -17.24 -6.33 12.60
N SER A 153 -16.68 -7.54 12.50
CA SER A 153 -17.22 -8.70 13.22
C SER A 153 -17.05 -8.63 14.74
N ALA A 154 -15.99 -7.97 15.25
CA ALA A 154 -15.78 -7.84 16.69
C ALA A 154 -16.78 -6.85 17.33
N LEU A 155 -17.03 -5.71 16.66
CA LEU A 155 -18.02 -4.73 17.12
C LEU A 155 -19.45 -5.26 16.99
N ASP A 156 -19.78 -5.98 15.91
CA ASP A 156 -21.09 -6.64 15.75
C ASP A 156 -21.32 -7.77 16.78
N GLN A 157 -20.28 -8.53 17.13
CA GLN A 157 -20.39 -9.56 18.18
C GLN A 157 -20.60 -8.94 19.57
N ILE A 158 -19.88 -7.86 19.90
CA ILE A 158 -20.06 -7.17 21.19
C ILE A 158 -21.45 -6.52 21.27
N ALA A 159 -21.93 -5.92 20.17
CA ALA A 159 -23.27 -5.34 20.11
C ALA A 159 -24.38 -6.40 20.30
N ARG A 160 -24.23 -7.60 19.70
CA ARG A 160 -25.17 -8.71 19.90
C ARG A 160 -25.17 -9.25 21.33
N VAL A 161 -24.00 -9.39 21.95
CA VAL A 161 -23.89 -9.89 23.34
C VAL A 161 -24.49 -8.88 24.33
N ALA A 162 -24.26 -7.57 24.11
CA ALA A 162 -24.85 -6.52 24.94
C ALA A 162 -26.39 -6.46 24.82
N GLN A 163 -26.95 -6.70 23.63
CA GLN A 163 -28.41 -6.73 23.42
C GLN A 163 -29.06 -7.97 24.06
N GLN A 164 -28.40 -9.13 24.04
CA GLN A 164 -28.91 -10.35 24.68
C GLN A 164 -28.91 -10.28 26.21
N ALA A 165 -28.02 -9.47 26.81
CA ALA A 165 -28.00 -9.25 28.25
C ALA A 165 -29.14 -8.36 28.77
N GLN A 166 -29.77 -7.56 27.90
CA GLN A 166 -30.86 -6.65 28.28
C GLN A 166 -32.26 -7.26 28.16
N THR A 167 -32.40 -8.45 27.56
CA THR A 167 -33.70 -9.10 27.33
C THR A 167 -33.95 -10.32 28.22
N ARG A 168 -33.27 -10.43 29.37
CA ARG A 168 -33.62 -11.42 30.41
C ARG A 168 -34.59 -10.79 31.42
N PRO A 169 -35.92 -10.96 31.27
CA PRO A 169 -36.84 -10.69 32.36
C PRO A 169 -36.64 -11.73 33.47
N HIS A 170 -36.72 -11.25 34.71
CA HIS A 170 -36.81 -12.06 35.93
C HIS A 170 -38.08 -12.92 35.96
#